data_AF-R0KMF8-F1
#
_entry.id   AF-R0KMF8-F1
#
_cell.length_a   1.000
_cell.length_b   1.000
_cell.length_c   1.000
_cell.angle_alpha   90.00
_cell.angle_beta   90.00
_cell.angle_gamma   90.00
#
_symmetry.space_group_name_H-M   'P 1'
#
loop_
_entity.id
_entity.type
_entity.pdbx_description
1 polymer ?
#
loop_
_entity_poly.entity_id
_entity_poly.type
_entity_poly.pdbx_seq_one_letter_code
_entity_poly.pdbx_strand_id
1 'polypeptide(L)'
;MFSRLNLTIALSSLELWTEKNKIPTMGDAEELLQRFLQWKNIHRVLRLQDITFLFVYREQSPSVGASSAKKLCLKNHAGGVALYRSAMTLEAFSVVVAQLLGLSLGMVYDDPRSCHCAGAACIMQPSAV
;
A
#
# COMPACT_ATOMS: atom_id res chain seq x y z
N MET A 1 -9.68 8.64 -7.30
CA MET A 1 -8.24 8.96 -7.19
C MET A 1 -7.49 8.68 -8.50
N PHE A 2 -7.56 7.47 -9.07
CA PHE A 2 -6.73 7.07 -10.24
C PHE A 2 -7.28 7.38 -11.64
N SER A 3 -8.53 7.85 -11.76
CA SER A 3 -9.16 8.09 -13.08
C SER A 3 -8.43 9.12 -13.95
N ARG A 4 -7.79 10.11 -13.33
CA ARG A 4 -6.97 11.13 -14.04
C ARG A 4 -5.73 10.53 -14.72
N LEU A 5 -5.35 9.30 -14.36
CA LEU A 5 -4.22 8.56 -14.92
C LEU A 5 -4.66 7.48 -15.92
N ASN A 6 -5.94 7.45 -16.30
CA ASN A 6 -6.54 6.36 -17.09
C ASN A 6 -6.32 4.97 -16.47
N LEU A 7 -6.27 4.90 -15.13
CA LEU A 7 -6.09 3.66 -14.38
C LEU A 7 -7.38 3.29 -13.65
N THR A 8 -7.77 2.02 -13.80
CA THR A 8 -8.89 1.41 -13.06
C THR A 8 -8.34 0.43 -12.05
N ILE A 9 -8.71 0.61 -10.78
CA ILE A 9 -8.34 -0.32 -9.71
C ILE A 9 -9.54 -1.22 -9.44
N ALA A 10 -9.36 -2.53 -9.64
CA ALA A 10 -10.38 -3.54 -9.42
C ALA A 10 -9.92 -4.53 -8.35
N LEU A 11 -10.75 -4.73 -7.32
CA LEU A 11 -10.50 -5.75 -6.30
C LEU A 11 -10.86 -7.13 -6.86
N SER A 12 -9.85 -7.90 -7.25
CA SER A 12 -10.03 -9.23 -7.86
C SER A 12 -10.02 -10.39 -6.86
N SER A 13 -9.51 -10.17 -5.64
CA SER A 13 -9.40 -11.18 -4.59
C SER A 13 -9.29 -10.51 -3.22
N LEU A 14 -9.86 -11.15 -2.21
CA LEU A 14 -9.74 -10.74 -0.80
C LEU A 14 -9.53 -11.99 0.06
N GLU A 15 -8.59 -11.92 1.00
CA GLU A 15 -8.34 -12.96 2.00
C GLU A 15 -8.36 -12.32 3.39
N LEU A 16 -9.02 -12.96 4.35
CA LEU A 16 -9.10 -12.53 5.74
C LEU A 16 -8.45 -13.59 6.64
N TRP A 17 -7.46 -13.17 7.44
CA TRP A 17 -6.79 -14.04 8.40
C TRP A 17 -7.55 -14.06 9.73
N THR A 18 -8.64 -14.83 9.79
CA THR A 18 -9.57 -14.84 10.93
C THR A 18 -9.10 -15.66 12.13
N GLU A 19 -8.32 -16.72 11.91
CA GLU A 19 -7.83 -17.58 12.99
C GLU A 19 -6.52 -17.07 13.60
N LYS A 20 -5.53 -16.81 12.74
CA LYS A 20 -4.22 -16.31 13.11
C LYS A 20 -3.53 -15.66 11.93
N ASN A 21 -2.61 -14.74 12.22
CA ASN A 21 -1.76 -14.14 11.21
C ASN A 21 -0.89 -15.22 10.53
N LYS A 22 -0.81 -15.19 9.20
CA LYS A 22 0.03 -16.14 8.44
C LYS A 22 1.51 -15.78 8.45
N ILE A 23 1.83 -14.54 8.83
CA ILE A 23 3.18 -14.03 9.06
C ILE A 23 3.24 -13.20 10.36
N PRO A 24 4.41 -13.05 10.99
CA PRO A 24 4.59 -12.06 12.04
C PRO A 24 4.31 -10.65 11.52
N THR A 25 3.41 -9.91 12.19
CA THR A 25 2.94 -8.58 11.77
C THR A 25 3.59 -7.43 12.53
N MET A 26 4.51 -7.72 13.45
CA MET A 26 5.29 -6.72 14.20
C MET A 26 6.52 -6.24 13.41
N GLY A 27 7.17 -5.18 13.89
CA GLY A 27 8.37 -4.61 13.29
C GLY A 27 8.09 -3.42 12.36
N ASP A 28 9.13 -2.97 11.66
CA ASP A 28 9.04 -1.88 10.70
C ASP A 28 8.17 -2.26 9.48
N ALA A 29 7.58 -1.25 8.80
CA ALA A 29 6.73 -1.48 7.64
C ALA A 29 7.48 -2.16 6.48
N GLU A 30 8.76 -1.82 6.27
CA GLU A 30 9.58 -2.42 5.21
C GLU A 30 9.91 -3.88 5.53
N GLU A 31 10.26 -4.17 6.79
CA GLU A 31 10.52 -5.54 7.23
C GLU A 31 9.26 -6.43 7.08
N LEU A 32 8.08 -5.88 7.43
CA LEU A 32 6.81 -6.54 7.22
C LEU A 32 6.49 -6.75 5.72
N LEU A 33 6.80 -5.77 4.86
CA LEU A 33 6.65 -5.91 3.42
C LEU A 33 7.49 -7.07 2.89
N GLN A 34 8.76 -7.21 3.30
CA GLN A 34 9.61 -8.32 2.87
C GLN A 34 9.04 -9.68 3.29
N ARG A 35 8.58 -9.82 4.54
CA ARG A 35 7.90 -11.04 5.02
C ARG A 35 6.63 -11.34 4.23
N PHE A 36 5.83 -10.32 3.94
CA PHE A 36 4.60 -10.44 3.18
C PHE A 36 4.87 -10.90 1.73
N LEU A 37 5.86 -10.31 1.06
CA LEU A 37 6.26 -10.73 -0.29
C LEU A 37 6.74 -12.19 -0.31
N GLN A 38 7.54 -12.60 0.68
CA GLN A 38 7.98 -13.99 0.80
C GLN A 38 6.79 -14.94 0.96
N TRP A 39 5.87 -14.64 1.88
CA TRP A 39 4.66 -15.44 2.09
C TRP A 39 3.80 -15.52 0.83
N LYS A 40 3.54 -14.37 0.18
CA LYS A 40 2.77 -14.24 -1.07
C LYS A 40 3.35 -15.09 -2.19
N ASN A 41 4.67 -15.17 -2.28
CA ASN A 41 5.36 -15.94 -3.32
C ASN A 41 5.27 -17.46 -3.10
N ILE A 42 5.25 -17.91 -1.84
CA ILE A 42 5.12 -19.33 -1.48
C ILE A 42 3.66 -19.81 -1.61
N HIS A 43 2.69 -19.02 -1.14
CA HIS A 43 1.28 -19.42 -1.02
C HIS A 43 0.44 -19.00 -2.23
N ARG A 44 1.10 -18.75 -3.36
CA ARG A 44 0.46 -18.18 -4.53
C ARG A 44 -0.53 -19.16 -5.16
N VAL A 45 -1.82 -18.85 -5.07
CA VAL A 45 -2.84 -19.45 -5.95
C VAL A 45 -2.61 -18.91 -7.38
N LEU A 46 -2.83 -19.73 -8.40
CA LEU A 46 -2.63 -19.49 -9.84
C LEU A 46 -3.17 -18.17 -10.44
N ARG A 47 -3.83 -17.30 -9.65
CA ARG A 47 -4.32 -15.99 -10.10
C ARG A 47 -3.18 -14.99 -10.33
N LEU A 48 -3.21 -14.37 -11.50
CA LEU A 48 -2.37 -13.25 -11.88
C LEU A 48 -3.00 -11.97 -11.31
N GLN A 49 -2.53 -11.55 -10.14
CA GLN A 49 -2.81 -10.21 -9.59
C GLN A 49 -1.64 -9.30 -9.96
N ASP A 50 -1.93 -8.09 -10.42
CA ASP A 50 -0.91 -7.09 -10.78
C ASP A 50 -0.15 -6.59 -9.54
N ILE A 51 -0.86 -6.51 -8.40
CA ILE A 51 -0.35 -6.16 -7.08
C ILE A 51 -1.25 -6.74 -5.98
N THR A 52 -0.67 -7.01 -4.82
CA THR A 52 -1.40 -7.47 -3.62
C THR A 52 -1.03 -6.60 -2.43
N PHE A 53 -2.02 -6.22 -1.62
CA PHE A 53 -1.79 -5.44 -0.40
C PHE A 53 -2.10 -6.27 0.84
N LEU A 54 -1.31 -6.09 1.89
CA LEU A 54 -1.61 -6.52 3.24
C LEU A 54 -2.06 -5.32 4.06
N PHE A 55 -3.25 -5.40 4.65
CA PHE A 55 -3.75 -4.39 5.59
C PHE A 55 -3.60 -4.90 7.02
N VAL A 56 -3.00 -4.08 7.87
CA VAL A 56 -2.74 -4.45 9.27
C VAL A 56 -3.19 -3.32 10.19
N TYR A 57 -3.96 -3.67 11.21
CA TYR A 57 -4.29 -2.75 12.30
C TYR A 57 -3.15 -2.68 13.33
N ARG A 58 -2.80 -1.47 13.76
CA ARG A 58 -1.90 -1.22 14.89
C ARG A 58 -2.42 -0.04 15.70
N GLU A 59 -2.41 -0.16 17.03
CA GLU A 59 -2.83 0.95 17.92
C GLU A 59 -2.00 2.22 17.65
N GLN A 60 -0.69 2.04 17.56
CA GLN A 60 0.26 3.09 17.20
C GLN A 60 1.32 2.53 16.25
N SER A 61 1.73 3.33 15.29
CA SER A 61 2.83 3.03 14.36
C SER A 61 3.45 4.36 13.94
N PRO A 62 4.77 4.46 13.71
CA PRO A 62 5.38 5.66 13.14
C PRO A 62 5.15 5.74 11.62
N SER A 63 5.18 4.60 10.92
CA SER A 63 4.94 4.51 9.47
C SER A 63 3.49 4.15 9.14
N VAL A 64 2.96 4.69 8.05
CA VAL A 64 1.62 4.38 7.50
C VAL A 64 1.65 3.17 6.58
N GLY A 65 2.84 2.70 6.19
CA GLY A 65 3.00 1.54 5.33
C GLY A 65 4.31 1.51 4.56
N ALA A 66 4.44 0.50 3.70
CA ALA A 66 5.57 0.33 2.78
C ALA A 66 5.05 -0.27 1.47
N SER A 67 5.75 -0.01 0.38
CA SER A 67 5.36 -0.48 -0.95
C SER A 67 6.59 -0.77 -1.79
N SER A 68 6.50 -1.80 -2.62
CA SER A 68 7.54 -2.13 -3.57
C SER A 68 7.56 -1.13 -4.72
N ALA A 69 8.32 -0.04 -4.53
CA ALA A 69 8.38 1.08 -5.46
C ALA A 69 8.86 0.65 -6.85
N LYS A 70 8.17 1.11 -7.90
CA LYS A 70 8.46 0.76 -9.31
C LYS A 70 8.39 -0.73 -9.61
N LYS A 71 7.69 -1.53 -8.79
CA LYS A 71 7.57 -2.98 -8.96
C LYS A 71 6.18 -3.45 -9.40
N LEU A 72 5.28 -2.55 -9.80
CA LEU A 72 3.98 -2.97 -10.34
C LEU A 72 4.16 -3.99 -11.48
N CYS A 73 3.32 -5.02 -11.53
CA CYS A 73 3.38 -6.14 -12.47
C CYS A 73 4.61 -7.06 -12.34
N LEU A 74 5.61 -6.73 -11.52
CA LEU A 74 6.73 -7.63 -11.24
C LEU A 74 6.29 -8.71 -10.27
N LYS A 75 5.82 -9.83 -10.83
CA LYS A 75 5.20 -10.99 -10.17
C LYS A 75 5.57 -11.23 -8.71
N ASN A 76 6.87 -11.31 -8.40
CA ASN A 76 7.39 -11.70 -7.09
C ASN A 76 7.62 -10.52 -6.14
N HIS A 77 7.64 -9.30 -6.69
CA HIS A 77 7.99 -8.08 -5.99
C HIS A 77 6.82 -7.08 -5.94
N ALA A 78 5.73 -7.31 -6.67
CA ALA A 78 4.57 -6.44 -6.63
C ALA A 78 3.78 -6.68 -5.33
N GLY A 79 3.85 -5.72 -4.41
CA GLY A 79 3.05 -5.71 -3.20
C GLY A 79 3.21 -4.44 -2.37
N GLY A 80 2.32 -4.28 -1.39
CA GLY A 80 2.37 -3.21 -0.40
C GLY A 80 1.79 -3.65 0.93
N VAL A 81 2.16 -2.94 1.99
CA VAL A 81 1.62 -3.09 3.34
C VAL A 81 1.08 -1.72 3.74
N ALA A 82 -0.20 -1.65 4.10
CA ALA A 82 -0.81 -0.44 4.65
C ALA A 82 -1.19 -0.67 6.12
N LEU A 83 -0.78 0.26 6.98
CA LEU A 83 -0.95 0.18 8.43
C LEU A 83 -2.08 1.13 8.85
N TYR A 84 -3.21 0.56 9.25
CA TYR A 84 -4.34 1.31 9.77
C TYR A 84 -4.17 1.54 11.28
N ARG A 85 -4.38 2.78 11.72
CA ARG A 85 -4.25 3.19 13.14
C ARG A 85 -5.59 3.64 13.68
N SER A 86 -5.81 3.48 15.00
CA SER A 86 -7.09 3.85 15.64
C SER A 86 -7.47 5.32 15.44
N ALA A 87 -6.50 6.23 15.44
CA ALA A 87 -6.72 7.66 15.22
C ALA A 87 -6.95 8.07 13.75
N MET A 88 -6.84 7.15 12.78
CA MET A 88 -6.92 7.43 11.35
C MET A 88 -8.35 7.19 10.83
N THR A 89 -8.86 8.08 9.97
CA THR A 89 -10.15 7.85 9.29
C THR A 89 -9.98 6.93 8.08
N LEU A 90 -11.08 6.35 7.58
CA LEU A 90 -11.05 5.53 6.37
C LEU A 90 -10.69 6.34 5.12
N GLU A 91 -11.07 7.62 5.07
CA GLU A 91 -10.68 8.55 3.99
C GLU A 91 -9.17 8.75 3.98
N ALA A 92 -8.56 9.06 5.13
CA ALA A 92 -7.10 9.19 5.24
C ALA A 92 -6.38 7.88 4.89
N PHE A 93 -6.92 6.74 5.35
CA PHE A 93 -6.37 5.43 5.00
C PHE A 93 -6.47 5.14 3.49
N SER A 94 -7.53 5.59 2.82
CA SER A 94 -7.64 5.47 1.35
C SER A 94 -6.56 6.27 0.63
N VAL A 95 -6.14 7.43 1.18
CA VAL A 95 -5.02 8.22 0.67
C VAL A 95 -3.69 7.47 0.85
N VAL A 96 -3.46 6.84 2.01
CA VAL A 96 -2.30 5.97 2.24
C VAL A 96 -2.22 4.87 1.19
N VAL A 97 -3.31 4.12 0.98
CA VAL A 97 -3.33 3.03 -0.01
C VAL A 97 -3.05 3.58 -1.41
N ALA A 98 -3.61 4.74 -1.76
CA ALA A 98 -3.36 5.37 -3.04
C ALA A 98 -1.91 5.83 -3.22
N GLN A 99 -1.29 6.40 -2.17
CA GLN A 99 0.13 6.77 -2.15
C GLN A 99 1.02 5.55 -2.38
N LEU A 100 0.81 4.49 -1.61
CA LEU A 100 1.59 3.26 -1.69
C LEU A 100 1.47 2.60 -3.08
N LEU A 101 0.27 2.62 -3.67
CA LEU A 101 0.06 2.17 -5.04
C LEU A 101 0.73 3.09 -6.06
N GLY A 102 0.71 4.41 -5.86
CA GLY A 102 1.45 5.39 -6.66
C GLY A 102 2.95 5.12 -6.67
N LEU A 103 3.54 4.79 -5.51
CA LEU A 103 4.93 4.34 -5.42
C LEU A 103 5.17 3.06 -6.22
N SER A 104 4.26 2.07 -6.17
CA SER A 104 4.37 0.85 -6.98
C SER A 104 4.33 1.14 -8.48
N LEU A 105 3.48 2.08 -8.90
CA LEU A 105 3.38 2.62 -10.27
C LEU A 105 4.64 3.40 -10.69
N GLY A 106 5.51 3.74 -9.74
CA GLY A 106 6.79 4.41 -9.98
C GLY A 106 6.78 5.92 -9.78
N MET A 107 5.70 6.46 -9.20
CA MET A 107 5.68 7.84 -8.71
C MET A 107 6.63 7.99 -7.52
N VAL A 108 7.00 9.23 -7.23
CA VAL A 108 7.75 9.63 -6.05
C VAL A 108 6.92 10.58 -5.22
N TYR A 109 7.31 10.83 -3.97
CA TYR A 109 6.66 11.85 -3.18
C TYR A 109 6.87 13.23 -3.80
N ASP A 110 5.81 14.02 -3.82
CA ASP A 110 5.80 15.40 -4.27
C ASP A 110 6.56 16.29 -3.26
N ASP A 111 7.36 17.22 -3.77
CA ASP A 111 7.83 18.35 -2.97
C ASP A 111 6.76 19.45 -3.01
N PRO A 112 6.16 19.84 -1.87
CA PRO A 112 5.06 20.80 -1.83
C PRO A 112 5.45 22.20 -2.32
N ARG A 113 6.76 22.51 -2.46
CA ARG A 113 7.23 23.78 -3.01
C ARG A 113 7.23 23.84 -4.52
N SER A 114 7.30 22.69 -5.19
CA SER A 114 7.49 22.57 -6.64
C SER A 114 6.35 21.82 -7.35
N CYS A 115 5.61 20.99 -6.63
CA CYS A 115 4.47 20.24 -7.14
C CYS A 115 3.15 20.79 -6.60
N HIS A 116 2.20 21.04 -7.52
CA HIS A 116 0.89 21.60 -7.21
C HIS A 116 -0.23 20.78 -7.82
N CYS A 117 -1.38 20.80 -7.17
CA CYS A 117 -2.62 20.21 -7.64
C CYS A 117 -3.79 21.10 -7.22
N ALA A 118 -4.98 20.84 -7.76
CA ALA A 118 -6.18 21.64 -7.46
C ALA A 118 -6.71 21.46 -6.02
N GLY A 119 -6.29 20.40 -5.32
CA GLY A 119 -6.69 20.14 -3.94
C GLY A 119 -5.80 20.85 -2.92
N ALA A 120 -6.20 20.83 -1.64
CA ALA A 120 -5.40 21.37 -0.55
C ALA A 120 -4.07 20.61 -0.36
N ALA A 121 -4.08 19.30 -0.63
CA ALA A 121 -2.90 18.46 -0.67
C ALA A 121 -2.98 17.49 -1.85
N CYS A 122 -1.83 17.21 -2.47
CA CYS A 122 -1.72 16.22 -3.54
C CYS A 122 -1.55 14.83 -2.93
N ILE A 123 -2.07 13.80 -3.59
CA ILE A 123 -2.01 12.43 -3.07
C ILE A 123 -0.57 12.05 -2.74
N MET A 124 0.38 12.36 -3.62
CA MET A 124 1.78 12.00 -3.42
C MET A 124 2.55 12.97 -2.51
N GLN A 125 1.91 13.92 -1.81
CA GLN A 125 2.61 14.68 -0.77
C GLN A 125 2.76 13.87 0.52
N PRO A 126 3.94 13.84 1.17
CA PRO A 126 4.14 13.07 2.40
C PRO A 126 3.18 13.43 3.54
N SER A 127 2.67 14.66 3.57
CA SER A 127 1.77 15.20 4.60
C SER A 127 0.28 15.08 4.27
N ALA A 128 -0.08 14.32 3.22
CA ALA A 128 -1.49 14.18 2.80
C ALA A 128 -2.34 13.26 3.71
N VAL A 129 -1.74 12.69 4.76
CA VAL A 129 -2.34 11.71 5.69
C VAL A 129 -2.13 12.17 7.13
#